data_AF-A0A507EKD2-F1
#
_entry.id   AF-A0A507EKD2-F1
#
_cell.length_a   1.000
_cell.length_b   1.000
_cell.length_c   1.000
_cell.angle_alpha   90.00
_cell.angle_beta   90.00
_cell.angle_gamma   90.00
#
_symmetry.space_group_name_H-M   'P 1'
#
loop_
_entity.id
_entity.type
_entity.pdbx_description
1 polymer ?
#
loop_
_entity_poly.entity_id
_entity_poly.type
_entity_poly.pdbx_seq_one_letter_code
_entity_poly.pdbx_strand_id
1 'polypeptide(L)'
;MVVTRNGAIIAMSEDSVTLGRDHMPSAVASTTEIDSPVANVDTVPSMNIPRSAFEKKFHAKEDAFKDLTRFEERLRFNMYKRRRSETYWGVGFSILFIILLWCLYQIFTNKRVDEQGISIPNSWHVFGVTVLVSAITIFVTTGTLRTTMLYSTRYIQRCNSALRPFNMEFNKDRKGGISFLQKVPPEFQDGYEKYRTEFWRQQPLKKKKKG
;
A
#
# COMPACT_ATOMS: atom_id res chain seq x y z
N MET A 1 -28.34 13.59 -10.59
CA MET A 1 -29.50 13.96 -11.41
C MET A 1 -29.97 12.69 -12.11
N VAL A 2 -30.95 12.01 -11.52
CA VAL A 2 -31.50 10.75 -12.03
C VAL A 2 -32.84 11.09 -12.66
N VAL A 3 -32.99 10.79 -13.95
CA VAL A 3 -34.19 11.08 -14.74
C VAL A 3 -35.04 9.81 -14.78
N THR A 4 -36.25 9.88 -14.21
CA THR A 4 -37.30 8.86 -14.37
C THR A 4 -38.49 9.43 -15.13
N ARG A 5 -39.19 8.53 -15.85
CA ARG A 5 -39.96 8.76 -17.08
C ARG A 5 -41.32 9.48 -16.94
N ASN A 6 -41.72 9.95 -15.76
CA ASN A 6 -43.12 10.38 -15.54
C ASN A 6 -43.25 11.79 -14.92
N GLY A 7 -42.51 12.78 -15.44
CA GLY A 7 -42.96 14.19 -15.52
C GLY A 7 -43.47 14.94 -14.28
N ALA A 8 -43.31 14.43 -13.05
CA ALA A 8 -43.76 15.10 -11.83
C ALA A 8 -42.55 15.55 -11.00
N ILE A 9 -42.39 16.86 -10.87
CA ILE A 9 -41.39 17.50 -10.00
C ILE A 9 -42.00 17.56 -8.60
N ILE A 10 -41.50 16.73 -7.69
CA ILE A 10 -41.79 16.87 -6.26
C ILE A 10 -40.50 17.40 -5.60
N ALA A 11 -40.55 18.66 -5.18
CA ALA A 11 -39.58 19.23 -4.25
C ALA A 11 -39.88 18.69 -2.84
N MET A 12 -38.87 18.13 -2.16
CA MET A 12 -38.89 17.91 -0.70
C MET A 12 -37.49 18.34 -0.22
N SER A 13 -37.38 19.52 0.39
CA SER A 13 -37.66 19.81 1.81
C SER A 13 -36.71 19.03 2.71
N GLU A 14 -35.72 19.76 3.23
CA GLU A 14 -34.87 19.34 4.34
C GLU A 14 -35.76 19.07 5.54
N ASP A 15 -35.68 17.88 6.13
CA ASP A 15 -36.03 17.67 7.53
C ASP A 15 -35.19 16.53 8.11
N SER A 16 -34.49 16.88 9.18
CA SER A 16 -33.74 16.04 10.09
C SER A 16 -34.63 14.99 10.76
N VAL A 17 -34.22 13.71 10.74
CA VAL A 17 -34.76 12.70 11.66
C VAL A 17 -33.66 11.74 12.11
N THR A 18 -33.29 11.86 13.38
CA THR A 18 -32.51 10.89 14.15
C THR A 18 -33.42 9.80 14.72
N LEU A 19 -33.12 8.53 14.47
CA LEU A 19 -33.73 7.34 15.11
C LEU A 19 -32.76 6.16 14.90
N GLY A 20 -32.44 5.27 15.83
CA GLY A 20 -32.80 5.05 17.23
C GLY A 20 -31.89 3.91 17.72
N ARG A 21 -31.30 4.06 18.90
CA ARG A 21 -30.43 3.07 19.54
C ARG A 21 -31.27 2.38 20.60
N ASP A 22 -31.67 1.14 20.35
CA ASP A 22 -32.48 0.40 21.30
C ASP A 22 -31.63 -0.03 22.50
N HIS A 23 -32.01 0.52 23.64
CA HIS A 23 -31.59 0.13 24.97
C HIS A 23 -32.40 -1.10 25.42
N MET A 24 -31.70 -2.11 25.92
CA MET A 24 -32.28 -3.24 26.65
C MET A 24 -32.79 -2.80 28.03
N PRO A 25 -33.98 -3.24 28.48
CA PRO A 25 -34.43 -3.03 29.85
C PRO A 25 -33.83 -4.08 30.79
N SER A 26 -33.34 -3.59 31.93
CA SER A 26 -33.13 -4.39 33.14
C SER A 26 -34.50 -4.74 33.74
N ALA A 27 -34.71 -6.03 34.04
CA ALA A 27 -35.68 -6.46 35.03
C ALA A 27 -35.08 -7.62 35.85
N VAL A 28 -35.10 -7.41 37.16
CA VAL A 28 -34.51 -8.23 38.21
C VAL A 28 -35.59 -9.12 38.82
N ALA A 29 -35.19 -10.35 39.16
CA ALA A 29 -35.70 -11.29 40.16
C ALA A 29 -37.05 -12.02 39.95
N SER A 30 -36.97 -13.35 39.84
CA SER A 30 -37.52 -14.25 40.87
C SER A 30 -36.86 -15.64 40.79
N THR A 31 -36.37 -16.06 41.94
CA THR A 31 -35.74 -17.33 42.30
C THR A 31 -36.75 -18.47 42.33
N THR A 32 -36.40 -19.62 41.74
CA THR A 32 -36.77 -20.94 42.27
C THR A 32 -35.70 -21.96 41.88
N GLU A 33 -35.19 -22.58 42.93
CA GLU A 33 -34.25 -23.69 43.04
C GLU A 33 -34.43 -24.79 41.99
N ILE A 34 -33.34 -25.21 41.32
CA ILE A 34 -33.09 -26.63 40.99
C ILE A 34 -31.58 -26.86 41.08
N ASP A 35 -31.20 -27.52 42.17
CA ASP A 35 -30.16 -28.54 42.35
C ASP A 35 -28.85 -28.47 41.54
N SER A 36 -27.73 -28.41 42.28
CA SER A 36 -26.37 -28.54 41.74
C SER A 36 -26.05 -30.00 41.40
N PRO A 37 -25.10 -30.24 40.50
CA PRO A 37 -23.86 -30.80 41.02
C PRO A 37 -22.65 -29.98 40.58
N VAL A 38 -21.85 -29.61 41.57
CA VAL A 38 -20.52 -29.06 41.46
C VAL A 38 -19.71 -29.94 40.50
N ALA A 39 -19.50 -29.47 39.28
CA ALA A 39 -18.57 -30.08 38.36
C ALA A 39 -17.15 -29.82 38.89
N ASN A 40 -16.62 -30.86 39.51
CA ASN A 40 -15.25 -31.03 39.99
C ASN A 40 -14.24 -30.42 38.98
N VAL A 41 -13.52 -29.38 39.39
CA VAL A 41 -12.53 -28.67 38.54
C VAL A 41 -11.21 -29.45 38.39
N ASP A 42 -11.08 -30.62 39.01
CA ASP A 42 -9.83 -31.38 39.09
C ASP A 42 -9.68 -32.50 38.04
N THR A 43 -10.52 -32.57 37.02
CA THR A 43 -10.42 -33.58 35.95
C THR A 43 -10.29 -32.96 34.56
N VAL A 44 -9.43 -31.96 34.39
CA VAL A 44 -8.80 -31.75 33.09
C VAL A 44 -7.57 -32.66 33.04
N PRO A 45 -7.56 -33.74 32.24
CA PRO A 45 -6.35 -34.53 32.06
C PRO A 45 -5.26 -33.59 31.58
N SER A 46 -4.17 -33.46 32.34
CA SER A 46 -2.97 -32.79 31.85
C SER A 46 -2.50 -33.62 30.65
N MET A 47 -2.90 -33.20 29.46
CA MET A 47 -2.52 -33.84 28.22
C MET A 47 -1.02 -33.60 28.07
N ASN A 48 -0.24 -34.53 28.60
CA ASN A 48 1.21 -34.55 28.48
C ASN A 48 1.51 -34.95 27.05
N ILE A 49 1.32 -34.01 26.13
CA ILE A 49 1.68 -34.16 24.73
C ILE A 49 3.20 -34.32 24.73
N PRO A 50 3.74 -35.49 24.37
CA PRO A 50 5.18 -35.66 24.37
C PRO A 50 5.80 -34.61 23.45
N ARG A 51 6.89 -33.96 23.87
CA ARG A 51 7.58 -32.93 23.06
C ARG A 51 7.94 -33.44 21.66
N SER A 52 8.09 -34.76 21.49
CA SER A 52 8.30 -35.43 20.20
C SER A 52 7.10 -35.36 19.24
N ALA A 53 5.87 -35.13 19.72
CA ALA A 53 4.70 -34.87 18.87
C ALA A 53 4.73 -33.46 18.25
N PHE A 54 5.43 -32.51 18.90
CA PHE A 54 5.79 -31.21 18.31
C PHE A 54 7.02 -31.30 17.41
N GLU A 55 7.82 -32.35 17.56
CA GLU A 55 8.99 -32.68 16.72
C GLU A 55 8.58 -33.35 15.41
N LYS A 56 7.48 -32.89 14.82
CA LYS A 56 7.13 -33.22 13.45
C LYS A 56 8.17 -32.53 12.58
N LYS A 57 9.25 -33.28 12.25
CA LYS A 57 10.34 -32.89 11.35
C LYS A 57 9.73 -32.03 10.24
N PHE A 58 10.09 -30.74 10.22
CA PHE A 58 9.42 -29.76 9.38
C PHE A 58 9.75 -30.10 7.92
N HIS A 59 8.93 -30.94 7.30
CA HIS A 59 9.05 -31.30 5.90
C HIS A 59 8.48 -30.16 5.07
N ALA A 60 9.19 -29.03 5.07
CA ALA A 60 9.02 -28.00 4.07
C ALA A 60 9.37 -28.62 2.72
N LYS A 61 8.33 -29.10 2.02
CA LYS A 61 8.48 -29.74 0.72
C LYS A 61 9.06 -28.71 -0.25
N GLU A 62 9.94 -29.17 -1.15
CA GLU A 62 10.54 -28.34 -2.20
C GLU A 62 9.48 -27.53 -2.99
N ASP A 63 8.29 -28.11 -3.15
CA ASP A 63 7.12 -27.47 -3.76
C ASP A 63 6.68 -26.17 -3.05
N ALA A 64 6.75 -26.12 -1.72
CA ALA A 64 6.40 -24.93 -0.94
C ALA A 64 7.42 -23.81 -1.15
N PHE A 65 8.72 -24.14 -1.19
CA PHE A 65 9.77 -23.16 -1.49
C PHE A 65 9.66 -22.64 -2.93
N LYS A 66 9.33 -23.52 -3.86
CA LYS A 66 9.10 -23.16 -5.27
C LYS A 66 7.89 -22.23 -5.42
N ASP A 67 6.77 -22.52 -4.77
CA ASP A 67 5.58 -21.68 -4.85
C ASP A 67 5.82 -20.32 -4.19
N LEU A 68 6.50 -20.30 -3.03
CA LEU A 68 6.87 -19.06 -2.36
C LEU A 68 7.81 -18.19 -3.22
N THR A 69 8.77 -18.80 -3.91
CA THR A 69 9.67 -18.10 -4.83
C THR A 69 8.91 -17.55 -6.03
N ARG A 70 7.93 -18.29 -6.56
CA ARG A 70 7.08 -17.82 -7.66
C ARG A 70 6.15 -16.70 -7.22
N PHE A 71 5.67 -16.75 -6.00
CA PHE A 71 4.92 -15.67 -5.38
C PHE A 71 5.78 -14.41 -5.22
N GLU A 72 7.03 -14.54 -4.76
CA GLU A 72 8.00 -13.44 -4.73
C GLU A 72 8.21 -12.82 -6.12
N GLU A 73 8.40 -13.65 -7.15
CA GLU A 73 8.52 -13.17 -8.54
C GLU A 73 7.30 -12.36 -8.99
N ARG A 74 6.08 -12.82 -8.66
CA ARG A 74 4.84 -12.09 -8.96
C ARG A 74 4.80 -10.75 -8.22
N LEU A 75 5.20 -10.71 -6.95
CA LEU A 75 5.26 -9.46 -6.19
C LEU A 75 6.28 -8.48 -6.79
N ARG A 76 7.47 -8.98 -7.13
CA ARG A 76 8.55 -8.20 -7.78
C ARG A 76 8.13 -7.69 -9.15
N PHE A 77 7.52 -8.53 -9.96
CA PHE A 77 7.07 -8.15 -11.30
C PHE A 77 6.00 -7.06 -11.24
N ASN A 78 5.00 -7.21 -10.37
CA ASN A 78 3.96 -6.19 -10.16
C ASN A 78 4.56 -4.89 -9.62
N MET A 79 5.51 -4.96 -8.68
CA MET A 79 6.22 -3.79 -8.16
C MET A 79 7.04 -3.10 -9.26
N TYR A 80 7.80 -3.84 -10.08
CA TYR A 80 8.62 -3.28 -11.15
C TYR A 80 7.78 -2.66 -12.28
N LYS A 81 6.76 -3.37 -12.74
CA LYS A 81 5.80 -2.86 -13.74
C LYS A 81 5.21 -1.53 -13.29
N ARG A 82 4.91 -1.40 -11.99
CA ARG A 82 4.33 -0.19 -11.44
C ARG A 82 5.35 0.92 -11.21
N ARG A 83 6.55 0.60 -10.71
CA ARG A 83 7.65 1.56 -10.49
C ARG A 83 8.10 2.24 -11.79
N ARG A 84 8.07 1.53 -12.92
CA ARG A 84 8.40 2.10 -14.22
C ARG A 84 7.47 3.26 -14.61
N SER A 85 6.19 3.19 -14.25
CA SER A 85 5.25 4.29 -14.49
C SER A 85 5.56 5.53 -13.64
N GLU A 86 6.06 5.35 -12.41
CA GLU A 86 6.31 6.45 -11.46
C GLU A 86 7.50 7.32 -11.90
N THR A 87 8.54 6.69 -12.49
CA THR A 87 9.72 7.42 -12.96
C THR A 87 9.42 8.39 -14.10
N TYR A 88 8.52 8.04 -15.04
CA TYR A 88 8.19 8.93 -16.16
C TYR A 88 7.54 10.24 -15.68
N TRP A 89 6.61 10.16 -14.71
CA TRP A 89 6.00 11.34 -14.13
C TRP A 89 6.99 12.14 -13.29
N GLY A 90 7.82 11.49 -12.48
CA GLY A 90 8.85 12.16 -11.68
C GLY A 90 9.85 12.95 -12.52
N VAL A 91 10.28 12.39 -13.66
CA VAL A 91 11.15 13.07 -14.62
C VAL A 91 10.42 14.25 -15.27
N GLY A 92 9.15 14.06 -15.68
CA GLY A 92 8.33 15.15 -16.23
C GLY A 92 8.18 16.34 -15.28
N PHE A 93 7.89 16.10 -14.00
CA PHE A 93 7.84 17.17 -12.98
C PHE A 93 9.19 17.82 -12.74
N SER A 94 10.27 17.03 -12.74
CA SER A 94 11.62 17.57 -12.56
C SER A 94 12.00 18.51 -13.71
N ILE A 95 11.68 18.14 -14.95
CA ILE A 95 11.87 18.99 -16.13
C ILE A 95 11.04 20.26 -16.02
N LEU A 96 9.76 20.14 -15.65
CA LEU A 96 8.86 21.29 -15.48
C LEU A 96 9.38 22.27 -14.41
N PHE A 97 9.92 21.75 -13.30
CA PHE A 97 10.54 22.55 -12.25
C PHE A 97 11.82 23.25 -12.72
N ILE A 98 12.66 22.60 -13.52
CA ILE A 98 13.85 23.21 -14.11
C ILE A 98 13.45 24.36 -15.06
N ILE A 99 12.42 24.18 -15.89
CA ILE A 99 11.88 25.22 -16.77
C ILE A 99 11.35 26.41 -15.95
N LEU A 100 10.64 26.14 -14.85
CA LEU A 100 10.17 27.18 -13.93
C LEU A 100 11.33 28.00 -13.38
N LEU A 101 12.37 27.35 -12.84
CA LEU A 101 13.56 28.01 -12.31
C LEU A 101 14.29 28.83 -13.38
N TRP A 102 14.39 28.30 -14.61
CA TRP A 102 14.97 29.01 -15.74
C TRP A 102 14.20 30.28 -16.07
N CYS A 103 12.86 30.21 -16.17
CA CYS A 103 12.02 31.38 -16.43
C CYS A 103 12.12 32.42 -15.30
N LEU A 104 12.13 31.99 -14.04
CA LEU A 104 12.33 32.89 -12.90
C LEU A 104 13.71 33.56 -12.95
N TYR A 105 14.77 32.80 -13.21
CA TYR A 105 16.12 33.33 -13.35
C TYR A 105 16.21 34.40 -14.44
N GLN A 106 15.57 34.16 -15.59
CA GLN A 106 15.49 35.13 -16.68
C GLN A 106 14.74 36.40 -16.27
N ILE A 107 13.65 36.30 -15.50
CA ILE A 107 12.91 37.47 -14.98
C ILE A 107 13.79 38.32 -14.03
N PHE A 108 14.58 37.67 -13.18
CA PHE A 108 15.44 38.36 -12.22
C PHE A 108 16.68 39.01 -12.85
N THR A 109 17.26 38.39 -13.89
CA THR A 109 18.51 38.82 -14.51
C THR A 109 18.31 39.74 -15.72
N ASN A 110 17.33 39.45 -16.58
CA ASN A 110 16.98 40.29 -17.72
C ASN A 110 15.92 41.32 -17.35
N LYS A 111 16.29 42.24 -16.46
CA LYS A 111 15.49 43.46 -16.21
C LYS A 111 15.72 44.40 -17.38
N ARG A 112 14.77 44.47 -18.32
CA ARG A 112 14.75 45.57 -19.29
C ARG A 112 14.24 46.80 -18.54
N VAL A 113 15.04 47.84 -18.52
CA VAL A 113 14.67 49.13 -17.94
C VAL A 113 14.02 49.93 -19.04
N ASP A 114 12.74 50.26 -18.87
CA ASP A 114 12.02 51.16 -19.77
C ASP A 114 12.53 52.60 -19.58
N GLU A 115 12.28 53.50 -20.53
CA GLU A 115 12.71 54.92 -20.49
C GLU A 115 12.23 55.68 -19.23
N GLN A 116 11.27 55.12 -18.48
CA GLN A 116 10.71 55.68 -17.25
C GLN A 116 11.29 55.06 -15.96
N GLY A 117 12.34 54.23 -16.06
CA GLY A 117 13.01 53.60 -14.91
C GLY A 117 12.26 52.42 -14.30
N ILE A 118 11.14 52.00 -14.90
CA ILE A 118 10.38 50.83 -14.49
C ILE A 118 11.03 49.58 -15.09
N SER A 119 11.35 48.61 -14.26
CA SER A 119 11.86 47.30 -14.72
C SER A 119 10.71 46.48 -15.29
N ILE A 120 10.64 46.37 -16.62
CA ILE A 120 9.63 45.56 -17.30
C ILE A 120 10.23 44.17 -17.57
N PRO A 121 9.69 43.10 -16.95
CA PRO A 121 10.10 41.74 -17.26
C PRO A 121 9.59 41.34 -18.65
N ASN A 122 10.36 40.54 -19.39
CA ASN A 122 9.95 40.05 -20.71
C ASN A 122 8.60 39.30 -20.60
N SER A 123 7.60 39.74 -21.36
CA SER A 123 6.22 39.21 -21.31
C SER A 123 6.13 37.69 -21.49
N TRP A 124 7.03 37.11 -22.28
CA TRP A 124 7.10 35.67 -22.52
C TRP A 124 7.42 34.86 -21.25
N HIS A 125 8.34 35.34 -20.40
CA HIS A 125 8.71 34.61 -19.18
C HIS A 125 7.63 34.73 -18.10
N VAL A 126 6.96 35.89 -17.99
CA VAL A 126 5.83 36.10 -17.06
C VAL A 126 4.65 35.20 -17.45
N PHE A 127 4.35 35.10 -18.74
CA PHE A 127 3.33 34.17 -19.25
C PHE A 127 3.70 32.71 -18.93
N GLY A 128 4.96 32.32 -19.18
CA GLY A 128 5.46 30.99 -18.86
C GLY A 128 5.32 30.62 -17.38
N VAL A 129 5.68 31.52 -16.46
CA VAL A 129 5.51 31.29 -15.02
C VAL A 129 4.03 31.16 -14.66
N THR A 130 3.16 32.01 -15.21
CA THR A 130 1.72 31.98 -14.92
C THR A 130 1.07 30.66 -15.36
N VAL A 131 1.41 30.16 -16.55
CA VAL A 131 0.93 28.87 -17.07
C VAL A 131 1.46 27.70 -16.24
N LEU A 132 2.72 27.76 -15.79
CA LEU A 132 3.30 26.71 -14.95
C LEU A 132 2.65 26.67 -13.56
N VAL A 133 2.41 27.83 -12.95
CA VAL A 133 1.74 27.93 -11.65
C VAL A 133 0.30 27.44 -11.72
N SER A 134 -0.44 27.78 -12.77
CA SER A 134 -1.81 27.27 -12.96
C SER A 134 -1.83 25.75 -13.20
N ALA A 135 -0.89 25.21 -13.99
CA ALA A 135 -0.74 23.77 -14.19
C ALA A 135 -0.41 23.02 -12.89
N ILE A 136 0.48 23.57 -12.06
CA ILE A 136 0.80 23.00 -10.73
C ILE A 136 -0.43 23.03 -9.83
N THR A 137 -1.21 24.13 -9.85
CA THR A 137 -2.43 24.25 -9.05
C THR A 137 -3.47 23.21 -9.47
N ILE A 138 -3.71 23.04 -10.77
CA ILE A 138 -4.60 22.00 -11.31
C ILE A 138 -4.11 20.62 -10.90
N PHE A 139 -2.80 20.38 -10.92
CA PHE A 139 -2.23 19.09 -10.55
C PHE A 139 -2.39 18.77 -9.06
N VAL A 140 -2.29 19.78 -8.20
CA VAL A 140 -2.52 19.66 -6.76
C VAL A 140 -4.01 19.44 -6.48
N THR A 141 -4.91 20.20 -7.09
CA THR A 141 -6.37 20.06 -6.89
C THR A 141 -6.90 18.74 -7.45
N THR A 142 -6.35 18.25 -8.56
CA THR A 142 -6.68 16.93 -9.14
C THR A 142 -6.19 15.78 -8.26
N GLY A 143 -5.35 16.04 -7.24
CA GLY A 143 -4.88 15.03 -6.28
C GLY A 143 -3.92 14.01 -6.89
N THR A 144 -3.41 14.28 -8.07
CA THR A 144 -2.57 13.37 -8.86
C THR A 144 -1.26 13.07 -8.14
N LEU A 145 -0.69 14.03 -7.40
CA LEU A 145 0.47 13.83 -6.51
C LEU A 145 0.30 12.64 -5.56
N ARG A 146 -0.90 12.51 -4.97
CA ARG A 146 -1.20 11.50 -3.95
C ARG A 146 -1.45 10.12 -4.57
N THR A 147 -1.89 10.07 -5.83
CA THR A 147 -2.24 8.83 -6.53
C THR A 147 -1.09 8.23 -7.31
N THR A 148 -0.12 9.02 -7.79
CA THR A 148 1.06 8.51 -8.52
C THR A 148 2.32 8.37 -7.68
N MET A 149 2.66 9.32 -6.80
CA MET A 149 3.98 9.29 -6.12
C MET A 149 4.02 8.42 -4.86
N LEU A 150 2.89 8.22 -4.20
CA LEU A 150 2.78 7.38 -2.99
C LEU A 150 2.23 5.98 -3.30
N TYR A 151 2.13 5.60 -4.57
CA TYR A 151 1.46 4.36 -4.93
C TYR A 151 2.31 3.13 -4.67
N SER A 152 3.60 3.15 -5.01
CA SER A 152 4.54 2.07 -4.68
C SER A 152 4.62 1.79 -3.18
N THR A 153 4.64 2.84 -2.35
CA THR A 153 4.61 2.68 -0.88
C THR A 153 3.28 2.08 -0.43
N ARG A 154 2.14 2.51 -0.99
CA ARG A 154 0.84 1.90 -0.70
C ARG A 154 0.71 0.45 -1.19
N TYR A 155 1.33 0.11 -2.32
CA TYR A 155 1.35 -1.27 -2.82
C TYR A 155 2.08 -2.17 -1.84
N ILE A 156 3.27 -1.75 -1.38
CA ILE A 156 4.03 -2.48 -0.35
C ILE A 156 3.22 -2.57 0.95
N GLN A 157 2.56 -1.49 1.37
CA GLN A 157 1.70 -1.51 2.56
C GLN A 157 0.54 -2.49 2.42
N ARG A 158 -0.15 -2.52 1.27
CA ARG A 158 -1.25 -3.47 1.01
C ARG A 158 -0.74 -4.92 0.99
N CYS A 159 0.41 -5.17 0.36
CA CYS A 159 1.05 -6.48 0.38
C CYS A 159 1.44 -6.88 1.80
N ASN A 160 2.05 -6.00 2.57
CA ASN A 160 2.47 -6.29 3.94
C ASN A 160 1.28 -6.52 4.87
N SER A 161 0.17 -5.79 4.69
CA SER A 161 -1.07 -6.09 5.41
C SER A 161 -1.62 -7.48 5.10
N ALA A 162 -1.54 -7.94 3.85
CA ALA A 162 -1.96 -9.28 3.45
C ALA A 162 -0.94 -10.38 3.85
N LEU A 163 0.34 -10.02 4.02
CA LEU A 163 1.42 -10.95 4.39
C LEU A 163 1.60 -11.09 5.90
N ARG A 164 1.12 -10.12 6.69
CA ARG A 164 1.14 -10.15 8.17
C ARG A 164 0.53 -11.41 8.77
N PRO A 165 -0.66 -11.90 8.34
CA PRO A 165 -1.22 -13.16 8.83
C PRO A 165 -0.29 -14.36 8.61
N PHE A 166 0.52 -14.32 7.55
CA PHE A 166 1.49 -15.35 7.22
C PHE A 166 2.87 -15.15 7.85
N ASN A 167 3.01 -14.16 8.76
CA ASN A 167 4.29 -13.79 9.36
C ASN A 167 5.37 -13.50 8.30
N MET A 168 4.98 -12.82 7.22
CA MET A 168 5.87 -12.38 6.15
C MET A 168 5.76 -10.88 5.93
N GLU A 169 6.85 -10.27 5.46
CA GLU A 169 6.90 -8.88 5.01
C GLU A 169 7.60 -8.82 3.66
N PHE A 170 7.03 -8.05 2.74
CA PHE A 170 7.64 -7.76 1.45
C PHE A 170 8.44 -6.46 1.53
N ASN A 171 9.66 -6.51 0.98
CA ASN A 171 10.53 -5.36 0.77
C ASN A 171 10.97 -4.62 2.05
N LYS A 172 11.17 -5.34 3.17
CA LYS A 172 11.67 -4.76 4.43
C LYS A 172 13.04 -4.07 4.26
N ASP A 173 13.96 -4.75 3.57
CA ASP A 173 15.34 -4.26 3.38
C ASP A 173 15.54 -3.44 2.09
N ARG A 174 14.47 -3.03 1.41
CA ARG A 174 14.52 -2.44 0.04
C ARG A 174 15.14 -3.34 -1.04
N LYS A 175 15.51 -4.58 -0.71
CA LYS A 175 16.05 -5.61 -1.62
C LYS A 175 14.97 -6.27 -2.50
N GLY A 176 13.71 -5.83 -2.39
CA GLY A 176 12.58 -6.37 -3.15
C GLY A 176 12.24 -7.82 -2.82
N GLY A 177 12.70 -8.35 -1.68
CA GLY A 177 12.50 -9.73 -1.26
C GLY A 177 11.39 -9.91 -0.23
N ILE A 178 10.98 -11.16 -0.02
CA ILE A 178 10.18 -11.54 1.15
C ILE A 178 11.12 -11.80 2.33
N SER A 179 10.77 -11.26 3.49
CA SER A 179 11.43 -11.48 4.78
C SER A 179 10.41 -12.10 5.73
N PHE A 180 10.83 -13.09 6.51
CA PHE A 180 9.97 -13.70 7.52
C PHE A 180 10.04 -12.95 8.85
N LEU A 181 8.94 -12.96 9.60
CA LEU A 181 8.89 -12.53 10.99
C LEU A 181 9.28 -13.71 11.91
N GLN A 182 9.69 -13.39 13.15
CA GLN A 182 10.24 -14.34 14.13
C GLN A 182 9.35 -15.55 14.47
N LYS A 183 8.06 -15.50 14.11
CA LYS A 183 7.11 -16.59 14.35
C LYS A 183 7.28 -17.78 13.39
N VAL A 184 8.05 -17.62 12.31
CA VAL A 184 8.38 -18.71 11.39
C VAL A 184 9.60 -19.47 11.92
N PRO A 185 9.58 -20.82 12.00
CA PRO A 185 10.71 -21.60 12.49
C PRO A 185 12.02 -21.25 11.76
N PRO A 186 13.14 -21.07 12.48
CA PRO A 186 14.41 -20.66 11.86
C PRO A 186 14.91 -21.69 10.84
N GLU A 187 14.66 -22.98 11.07
CA GLU A 187 14.98 -24.06 10.14
C GLU A 187 14.34 -23.86 8.75
N PHE A 188 13.11 -23.35 8.72
CA PHE A 188 12.40 -23.04 7.49
C PHE A 188 13.00 -21.82 6.79
N GLN A 189 13.38 -20.80 7.56
CA GLN A 189 13.99 -19.58 7.03
C GLN A 189 15.32 -19.90 6.36
N ASP A 190 16.18 -20.67 7.03
CA ASP A 190 17.47 -21.11 6.52
C ASP A 190 17.33 -22.01 5.28
N GLY A 191 16.36 -22.95 5.30
CA GLY A 191 16.05 -23.82 4.16
C GLY A 191 15.59 -23.03 2.94
N TYR A 192 14.69 -22.05 3.14
CA TYR A 192 14.22 -21.18 2.07
C TYR A 192 15.31 -20.26 1.54
N GLU A 193 16.16 -19.68 2.40
CA GLU A 193 17.24 -18.80 1.96
C GLU A 193 18.27 -19.54 1.09
N LYS A 194 18.62 -20.77 1.48
CA LYS A 194 19.44 -21.68 0.67
C LYS A 194 18.79 -22.00 -0.67
N TYR A 195 17.51 -22.35 -0.70
CA TYR A 195 16.80 -22.61 -1.96
C TYR A 195 16.74 -21.36 -2.85
N ARG A 196 16.44 -20.21 -2.26
CA ARG A 196 16.28 -18.93 -2.96
C ARG A 196 17.58 -18.47 -3.60
N THR A 197 18.69 -18.52 -2.88
CA THR A 197 20.01 -18.17 -3.42
C THR A 197 20.38 -19.04 -4.61
N GLU A 198 20.15 -20.36 -4.51
CA GLU A 198 20.40 -21.30 -5.59
C GLU A 198 19.48 -21.09 -6.80
N PHE A 199 18.19 -20.81 -6.56
CA PHE A 199 17.22 -20.51 -7.61
C PHE A 199 17.63 -19.28 -8.44
N TRP A 200 18.01 -18.19 -7.76
CA TRP A 200 18.44 -16.95 -8.44
C TRP A 200 19.79 -17.12 -9.15
N ARG A 201 20.68 -17.99 -8.67
CA ARG A 201 21.94 -18.35 -9.34
C ARG A 201 21.69 -19.02 -10.70
N GLN A 202 20.65 -19.85 -10.80
CA GLN A 202 20.34 -20.60 -12.03
C GLN A 202 19.53 -19.83 -13.08
N GLN A 203 18.78 -18.81 -12.67
CA GLN A 203 17.95 -17.96 -13.56
C GLN A 203 18.70 -17.36 -14.77
N PRO A 204 19.88 -16.70 -14.63
CA PRO A 204 20.60 -16.14 -15.78
C PRO A 204 21.12 -17.22 -16.74
N LEU A 205 21.49 -18.40 -16.21
CA LEU A 205 21.96 -19.53 -17.00
C LEU A 205 20.84 -20.13 -17.85
N LYS A 206 19.62 -20.21 -17.31
CA LYS A 206 18.44 -20.69 -18.04
C LYS A 206 18.01 -19.74 -19.15
N LYS A 207 18.18 -18.42 -18.97
CA LYS A 207 17.88 -17.41 -20.00
C LYS A 207 18.86 -17.49 -21.18
N LYS A 208 20.15 -17.72 -20.93
CA LYS A 208 21.17 -17.89 -21.98
C LYS A 208 20.99 -19.13 -22.86
N LYS A 209 20.35 -20.20 -22.35
CA LYS A 209 20.09 -21.42 -23.14
C LYS A 209 18.84 -21.33 -24.03
N LYS A 210 18.04 -20.27 -23.90
CA LYS A 210 16.75 -20.10 -24.61
C LYS A 210 16.75 -18.99 -25.64
N GLY A 211 17.79 -18.18 -25.70
CA GLY A 211 18.02 -17.17 -26.76
C GLY A 211 19.15 -17.64 -27.65
#